data_AF-A0AAE1LN19-F1
#
_entry.id   AF-A0AAE1LN19-F1
#
_cell.length_a   1.000
_cell.length_b   1.000
_cell.length_c   1.000
_cell.angle_alpha   90.00
_cell.angle_beta   90.00
_cell.angle_gamma   90.00
#
_symmetry.space_group_name_H-M   'P 1'
#
loop_
_entity.id
_entity.type
_entity.pdbx_description
1 polymer ?
#
loop_
_entity_poly.entity_id
_entity_poly.type
_entity_poly.pdbx_seq_one_letter_code
_entity_poly.pdbx_strand_id
1 'polypeptide(L)'
;MELMSVFAMFGPPKYLVSDNGQPFDSNDYAQFCTSFNIKIVHSPPYCPQSNGQAEKSVDLAKKGIEKIILSETTSNSQALENDLLLIQNRLSKFLFHYRDTPTTTTLKSPNEMLLSFRPRTLLSQLLPESNANLRDYHFKIGEIVKFRLNKSSEPVTAVIVSSKGDNIYIVSIHGVEKEVHHNQLSRAGGRVL
;
A
#
# COMPACT_ATOMS: atom_id res chain seq x y z
N MET A 1 9.98 13.78 -13.66
CA MET A 1 8.67 13.09 -13.51
C MET A 1 8.38 12.64 -12.07
N GLU A 2 9.38 12.44 -11.20
CA GLU A 2 9.14 11.86 -9.86
C GLU A 2 8.46 12.80 -8.84
N LEU A 3 8.62 14.13 -8.92
CA LEU A 3 7.97 15.03 -7.96
C LEU A 3 6.44 15.09 -8.17
N MET A 4 5.99 14.98 -9.43
CA MET A 4 4.56 14.96 -9.76
C MET A 4 3.86 13.70 -9.29
N SER A 5 4.53 12.54 -9.26
CA SER A 5 3.93 11.32 -8.72
C SER A 5 3.72 11.41 -7.21
N VAL A 6 4.65 12.05 -6.49
CA VAL A 6 4.50 12.34 -5.04
C VAL A 6 3.34 13.30 -4.81
N PHE A 7 3.21 14.37 -5.60
CA PHE A 7 2.10 15.33 -5.45
C PHE A 7 0.75 14.70 -5.85
N ALA A 8 0.73 13.78 -6.81
CA ALA A 8 -0.49 13.05 -7.14
C ALA A 8 -0.96 12.13 -6.01
N MET A 9 -0.03 11.58 -5.21
CA MET A 9 -0.37 10.73 -4.06
C MET A 9 -0.76 11.53 -2.80
N PHE A 10 0.01 12.57 -2.47
CA PHE A 10 -0.12 13.27 -1.17
C PHE A 10 -0.63 14.71 -1.28
N GLY A 11 -0.76 15.22 -2.49
CA GLY A 11 -0.96 16.64 -2.75
C GLY A 11 0.35 17.45 -2.68
N PRO A 12 0.36 18.67 -3.23
CA PRO A 12 1.47 19.59 -3.07
C PRO A 12 1.59 20.06 -1.60
N PRO A 13 2.80 20.13 -1.04
CA PRO A 13 3.00 20.63 0.32
C PRO A 13 2.80 22.15 0.39
N LYS A 14 2.48 22.67 1.58
CA LYS A 14 2.37 24.13 1.80
C LYS A 14 3.73 24.83 1.72
N TYR A 15 4.76 24.16 2.20
CA TYR A 15 6.13 24.67 2.27
C TYR A 15 7.09 23.60 1.75
N LEU A 16 8.07 24.02 0.96
CA LEU A 16 9.20 23.19 0.62
C LEU A 16 10.47 23.84 1.13
N VAL A 17 11.22 23.12 1.95
CA VAL A 17 12.48 23.59 2.52
C VAL A 17 13.62 22.98 1.72
N SER A 18 14.49 23.82 1.17
CA SER A 18 15.69 23.39 0.45
C SER A 18 16.91 24.17 0.91
N ASP A 19 18.09 23.72 0.52
CA ASP A 19 19.29 24.55 0.57
C ASP A 19 19.31 25.55 -0.60
N ASN A 20 20.38 26.36 -0.67
CA ASN A 20 20.65 27.29 -1.76
C ASN A 20 21.43 26.62 -2.90
N GLY A 21 21.27 25.31 -3.12
CA GLY A 21 21.91 24.62 -4.22
C GLY A 21 21.40 25.14 -5.57
N GLN A 22 22.28 25.20 -6.58
CA GLN A 22 21.95 25.68 -7.93
C GLN A 22 20.65 25.09 -8.54
N PRO A 23 20.29 23.81 -8.33
CA PRO A 23 19.04 23.27 -8.87
C PRO A 23 17.78 23.92 -8.26
N PHE A 24 17.85 24.34 -7.00
CA PHE A 24 16.74 24.91 -6.23
C PHE A 24 16.68 26.43 -6.28
N ASP A 25 17.67 27.07 -6.91
CA ASP A 25 17.73 28.52 -7.17
C ASP A 25 17.36 28.88 -8.62
N SER A 26 16.84 27.92 -9.38
CA SER A 26 16.43 28.14 -10.77
C SER A 26 15.05 28.80 -10.89
N ASN A 27 14.89 29.69 -11.87
CA ASN A 27 13.61 30.34 -12.13
C ASN A 27 12.51 29.33 -12.51
N ASP A 28 12.85 28.26 -13.24
CA ASP A 28 11.92 27.20 -13.61
C ASP A 28 11.35 26.50 -12.37
N TYR A 29 12.20 26.26 -11.36
CA TYR A 29 11.78 25.67 -10.09
C TYR A 29 10.89 26.62 -9.27
N ALA A 30 11.21 27.92 -9.26
CA ALA A 30 10.37 28.92 -8.60
C ALA A 30 8.98 29.05 -9.26
N GLN A 31 8.92 29.05 -10.59
CA GLN A 31 7.66 29.07 -11.34
C GLN A 31 6.84 27.80 -11.10
N PHE A 32 7.50 26.63 -11.10
CA PHE A 32 6.87 25.36 -10.78
C PHE A 32 6.27 25.38 -9.36
N CYS A 33 7.00 25.82 -8.33
CA CYS A 33 6.45 25.88 -6.98
C CYS A 33 5.29 26.88 -6.88
N THR A 34 5.39 28.01 -7.57
CA THR A 34 4.33 29.02 -7.62
C THR A 34 3.05 28.48 -8.25
N SER A 35 3.14 27.68 -9.32
CA SER A 35 1.96 27.11 -9.98
C SER A 35 1.19 26.12 -9.10
N PHE A 36 1.88 25.44 -8.18
CA PHE A 36 1.27 24.58 -7.17
C PHE A 36 0.98 25.29 -5.82
N ASN A 37 1.16 26.61 -5.76
CA ASN A 37 0.97 27.43 -4.55
C ASN A 37 1.85 26.96 -3.36
N ILE A 38 3.08 26.54 -3.66
CA ILE A 38 4.07 26.06 -2.70
C ILE A 38 4.99 27.22 -2.32
N LYS A 39 5.17 27.45 -1.01
CA LYS A 39 6.14 28.43 -0.50
C LYS A 39 7.51 27.80 -0.37
N ILE A 40 8.48 28.28 -1.14
CA ILE A 40 9.88 27.85 -1.01
C ILE A 40 10.50 28.57 0.19
N VAL A 41 11.15 27.80 1.06
CA VAL A 41 11.90 28.30 2.21
C VAL A 41 13.34 27.83 2.05
N HIS A 42 14.22 28.78 1.80
CA HIS A 42 15.64 28.49 1.73
C HIS A 42 16.27 28.49 3.12
N SER A 43 17.08 27.48 3.39
CA SER A 43 17.85 27.43 4.63
C SER A 43 18.87 28.58 4.64
N PRO A 44 19.05 29.29 5.78
CA PRO A 44 20.04 30.35 5.87
C PRO A 44 21.45 29.80 5.58
N PRO A 45 22.36 30.64 5.06
CA PRO A 45 23.78 30.29 4.97
C PRO A 45 24.29 29.84 6.36
N TYR A 46 25.05 28.75 6.41
CA TYR A 46 25.62 28.18 7.64
C TYR A 46 24.60 27.59 8.64
N CYS A 47 23.37 27.23 8.21
CA CYS A 47 22.42 26.45 9.00
C CYS A 47 22.23 25.00 8.48
N PRO A 48 23.28 24.15 8.49
CA PRO A 48 23.19 22.77 7.98
C PRO A 48 22.14 21.92 8.72
N GLN A 49 21.83 22.26 9.97
CA GLN A 49 20.80 21.57 10.76
C GLN A 49 19.40 21.66 10.14
N SER A 50 19.09 22.74 9.40
CA SER A 50 17.80 22.92 8.73
C SER A 50 17.54 21.84 7.66
N ASN A 51 18.59 21.42 6.96
CA ASN A 51 18.54 20.33 5.98
C ASN A 51 19.00 18.96 6.53
N GLY A 52 19.45 18.93 7.79
CA GLY A 52 20.04 17.74 8.41
C GLY A 52 19.11 16.53 8.44
N GLN A 53 17.78 16.72 8.42
CA GLN A 53 16.83 15.61 8.31
C GLN A 53 16.80 15.00 6.91
N ALA A 54 16.93 15.82 5.86
CA ALA A 54 17.03 15.32 4.50
C ALA A 54 18.35 14.55 4.31
N GLU A 55 19.46 15.11 4.81
CA GLU A 55 20.78 14.46 4.77
C GLU A 55 20.77 13.11 5.50
N LYS A 56 20.25 13.07 6.73
CA LYS A 56 20.10 11.82 7.48
C LYS A 56 19.23 10.79 6.75
N SER A 57 18.16 11.24 6.08
CA SER A 57 17.30 10.37 5.29
C SER A 57 18.02 9.76 4.10
N VAL A 58 18.86 10.55 3.41
CA VAL A 58 19.70 10.08 2.30
C VAL A 58 20.73 9.07 2.81
N ASP A 59 21.42 9.36 3.92
CA ASP A 59 22.40 8.43 4.50
C ASP A 59 21.77 7.12 4.96
N LEU A 60 20.56 7.18 5.52
CA LEU A 60 19.80 6.00 5.89
C LEU A 60 19.43 5.17 4.65
N ALA A 61 18.99 5.81 3.57
CA ALA A 61 18.67 5.13 2.31
C ALA A 61 19.90 4.44 1.71
N LYS A 62 21.05 5.12 1.69
CA LYS A 62 22.32 4.54 1.22
C LYS A 62 22.69 3.28 2.01
N LYS A 63 22.71 3.37 3.34
CA LYS A 63 23.01 2.23 4.23
C LYS A 63 22.00 1.09 4.09
N GLY A 64 20.72 1.43 3.88
CA GLY A 64 19.66 0.45 3.66
C GLY A 64 19.85 -0.31 2.35
N ILE A 65 20.13 0.40 1.27
CA ILE A 65 20.41 -0.20 -0.04
C ILE A 65 21.69 -1.04 0.00
N GLU A 66 22.76 -0.56 0.63
CA GLU A 66 24.02 -1.29 0.79
C GLU A 66 23.78 -2.65 1.48
N LYS A 67 22.99 -2.69 2.56
CA LYS A 67 22.62 -3.94 3.22
C LYS A 67 21.82 -4.89 2.32
N ILE A 68 20.91 -4.37 1.51
CA ILE A 68 20.15 -5.17 0.55
C ILE A 68 21.10 -5.79 -0.48
N ILE A 69 22.04 -5.01 -1.01
CA ILE A 69 23.05 -5.48 -1.96
C ILE A 69 23.87 -6.62 -1.35
N LEU A 70 24.39 -6.43 -0.13
CA LEU A 70 25.18 -7.44 0.58
C LEU A 70 24.41 -8.74 0.78
N SER A 71 23.11 -8.67 1.09
CA SER A 71 22.26 -9.85 1.27
C SER A 71 21.96 -10.60 -0.04
N GLU A 72 21.91 -9.89 -1.18
CA GLU A 72 21.61 -10.46 -2.49
C GLU A 72 22.85 -11.12 -3.12
N THR A 73 24.04 -10.56 -2.88
CA THR A 73 25.32 -11.12 -3.36
C THR A 73 25.67 -12.49 -2.78
N THR A 74 25.04 -12.88 -1.66
CA THR A 74 25.25 -14.22 -1.06
C THR A 74 24.49 -15.32 -1.82
N SER A 75 23.48 -14.98 -2.63
CA SER A 75 22.57 -15.99 -3.19
C SER A 75 22.56 -16.12 -4.70
N ASN A 76 22.95 -15.12 -5.49
CA ASN A 76 22.91 -15.23 -6.97
C ASN A 76 23.98 -14.34 -7.65
N SER A 77 25.14 -14.93 -7.94
CA SER A 77 26.21 -14.31 -8.73
C SER A 77 25.94 -14.45 -10.24
N GLN A 78 24.86 -13.88 -10.77
CA GLN A 78 24.66 -13.70 -12.22
C GLN A 78 23.36 -12.94 -12.50
N ALA A 79 23.46 -11.62 -12.65
CA ALA A 79 22.48 -10.85 -13.41
C ALA A 79 23.16 -9.55 -13.87
N LEU A 80 23.76 -9.62 -15.05
CA LEU A 80 24.21 -8.45 -15.79
C LEU A 80 22.99 -7.76 -16.42
N GLU A 81 22.97 -6.43 -16.30
CA GLU A 81 22.25 -5.45 -17.14
C GLU A 81 20.75 -5.18 -16.90
N ASN A 82 20.50 -4.36 -15.88
CA ASN A 82 20.09 -2.96 -16.05
C ASN A 82 20.29 -2.24 -14.71
N ASP A 83 21.41 -1.53 -14.55
CA ASP A 83 21.78 -0.89 -13.28
C ASP A 83 20.66 -0.02 -12.71
N LEU A 84 19.96 0.73 -13.57
CA LEU A 84 18.87 1.61 -13.14
C LEU A 84 17.65 0.85 -12.62
N LEU A 85 17.20 -0.21 -13.31
CA LEU A 85 16.04 -1.00 -12.87
C LEU A 85 16.34 -1.76 -11.58
N LEU A 86 17.57 -2.26 -11.45
CA LEU A 86 18.03 -2.94 -10.24
C LEU A 86 18.08 -1.98 -9.05
N ILE A 87 18.63 -0.78 -9.24
CA ILE A 87 18.67 0.27 -8.21
C ILE A 87 17.25 0.70 -7.85
N GLN A 88 16.35 0.88 -8.82
CA GLN A 88 14.94 1.24 -8.56
C GLN A 88 14.21 0.15 -7.76
N ASN A 89 14.43 -1.13 -8.08
CA ASN A 89 13.85 -2.24 -7.33
C ASN A 89 14.39 -2.28 -5.89
N ARG A 90 15.70 -2.09 -5.70
CA ARG A 90 16.32 -2.03 -4.37
C ARG A 90 15.84 -0.84 -3.56
N LEU A 91 15.72 0.33 -4.19
CA LEU A 91 15.16 1.52 -3.56
C LEU A 91 13.71 1.28 -3.14
N SER A 92 12.91 0.66 -4.02
CA SER A 92 11.51 0.32 -3.71
C SER A 92 11.40 -0.66 -2.53
N LYS A 93 12.27 -1.68 -2.49
CA LYS A 93 12.36 -2.65 -1.40
C LYS A 93 12.80 -2.00 -0.09
N PHE A 94 13.80 -1.12 -0.13
CA PHE A 94 14.20 -0.31 1.01
C PHE A 94 13.04 0.56 1.52
N LEU A 95 12.40 1.32 0.64
CA LEU A 95 11.29 2.21 1.00
C LEU A 95 10.11 1.44 1.58
N PHE A 96 9.80 0.25 1.05
CA PHE A 96 8.77 -0.63 1.59
C PHE A 96 9.07 -1.01 3.04
N HIS A 97 10.28 -1.51 3.32
CA HIS A 97 10.67 -1.90 4.68
C HIS A 97 10.78 -0.70 5.63
N TYR A 98 11.42 0.39 5.19
CA TYR A 98 11.60 1.59 6.00
C TYR A 98 10.25 2.20 6.41
N ARG A 99 9.32 2.33 5.47
CA ARG A 99 8.01 2.94 5.74
C ARG A 99 7.08 2.04 6.58
N ASP A 100 7.34 0.74 6.63
CA ASP A 100 6.58 -0.20 7.47
C ASP A 100 7.23 -0.47 8.83
N THR A 101 8.50 -0.12 9.03
CA THR A 101 9.19 -0.33 10.31
C THR A 101 8.76 0.72 11.34
N PRO A 102 8.24 0.32 12.52
CA PRO A 102 7.94 1.25 13.60
C PRO A 102 9.19 1.96 14.10
N THR A 103 9.10 3.29 14.27
CA THR A 103 10.21 4.06 14.85
C THR A 103 10.15 3.98 16.37
N THR A 104 11.31 3.90 17.03
CA THR A 104 11.40 3.78 18.51
C THR A 104 10.78 4.95 19.26
N THR A 105 10.83 6.16 18.69
CA THR A 105 10.26 7.37 19.29
C THR A 105 8.74 7.43 19.22
N THR A 106 8.15 7.03 18.08
CA THR A 106 6.71 7.18 17.84
C THR A 106 5.92 5.88 18.03
N LEU A 107 6.61 4.74 18.11
CA LEU A 107 6.06 3.38 18.13
C LEU A 107 5.13 3.04 16.96
N LYS A 108 5.11 3.88 15.93
CA LYS A 108 4.31 3.75 14.72
C LYS A 108 5.22 3.78 13.50
N SER A 109 4.79 3.10 12.43
CA SER A 109 5.52 3.14 11.17
C SER A 109 5.18 4.42 10.40
N PRO A 110 6.09 4.93 9.55
CA PRO A 110 5.81 6.09 8.70
C PRO A 110 4.53 5.95 7.88
N ASN A 111 4.26 4.76 7.31
CA ASN A 111 3.02 4.50 6.57
C ASN A 111 1.78 4.60 7.46
N GLU A 112 1.83 4.08 8.69
CA GLU A 112 0.70 4.18 9.61
C GLU A 112 0.41 5.64 10.00
N MET A 113 1.45 6.44 10.20
CA MET A 113 1.30 7.86 10.51
C MET A 113 0.75 8.66 9.31
N LEU A 114 1.13 8.27 8.09
CA LEU A 114 0.75 8.99 6.87
C LEU A 114 -0.63 8.57 6.33
N LEU A 115 -0.93 7.26 6.34
CA LEU A 115 -2.12 6.69 5.69
C LEU A 115 -3.22 6.30 6.69
N SER A 116 -2.95 6.36 8.00
CA SER A 116 -3.86 5.91 9.07
C SER A 116 -4.27 4.43 9.01
N PHE A 117 -3.62 3.62 8.18
CA PHE A 117 -3.72 2.16 8.18
C PHE A 117 -2.34 1.54 7.98
N ARG A 118 -2.17 0.27 8.38
CA ARG A 118 -0.94 -0.49 8.13
C ARG A 118 -1.06 -1.30 6.84
N PRO A 119 -0.20 -1.04 5.83
CA PRO A 119 -0.14 -1.88 4.64
C PRO A 119 0.15 -3.34 5.02
N ARG A 120 -0.39 -4.28 4.25
CA ARG A 120 -0.11 -5.70 4.46
C ARG A 120 1.33 -6.02 4.06
N THR A 121 2.05 -6.68 4.94
CA THR A 121 3.39 -7.22 4.73
C THR A 121 3.42 -8.73 4.91
N LEU A 122 4.49 -9.40 4.47
CA LEU A 122 4.67 -10.85 4.66
C LEU A 122 4.55 -11.24 6.13
N LEU A 123 5.08 -10.41 7.05
CA LEU A 123 4.96 -10.64 8.49
C LEU A 123 3.48 -10.54 8.93
N SER A 124 2.74 -9.54 8.44
CA SER A 124 1.31 -9.42 8.76
C SER A 124 0.48 -10.60 8.26
N GLN A 125 0.91 -11.28 7.19
CA GLN A 125 0.25 -12.47 6.66
C GLN A 125 0.54 -13.74 7.47
N LEU A 126 1.64 -13.76 8.24
CA LEU A 126 1.97 -14.86 9.15
C LEU A 126 1.19 -14.79 10.46
N LEU A 127 0.62 -13.62 10.78
CA LEU A 127 -0.24 -13.47 11.95
C LEU A 127 -1.62 -14.10 11.65
N PRO A 128 -2.24 -14.81 12.61
CA PRO A 128 -3.60 -15.32 12.43
C PRO A 128 -4.56 -14.15 12.21
N GLU A 129 -5.45 -14.28 11.22
CA GLU A 129 -6.46 -13.26 10.96
C GLU A 129 -7.35 -13.10 12.20
N SER A 130 -7.35 -11.89 12.79
CA SER A 130 -8.24 -11.61 13.91
C SER A 130 -9.67 -11.52 13.38
N ASN A 131 -10.49 -12.54 13.62
CA ASN A 131 -11.91 -12.62 13.26
C ASN A 131 -12.82 -11.58 13.95
N ALA A 132 -12.26 -10.50 14.49
CA ALA A 132 -12.92 -9.59 15.43
C ALA A 132 -14.00 -8.70 14.80
N ASN A 133 -14.12 -8.64 13.47
CA ASN A 133 -15.12 -7.82 12.78
C ASN A 133 -15.70 -8.51 11.53
N LEU A 134 -15.91 -9.82 11.56
CA LEU A 134 -16.79 -10.45 10.58
C LEU A 134 -18.22 -9.97 10.87
N ARG A 135 -18.60 -8.84 10.27
CA ARG A 135 -20.00 -8.38 10.26
C ARG A 135 -20.86 -9.57 9.81
N ASP A 136 -22.02 -9.75 10.45
CA ASP A 136 -23.00 -10.85 10.27
C ASP A 136 -23.53 -11.08 8.84
N TYR A 137 -22.97 -10.38 7.84
CA TYR A 137 -23.27 -10.48 6.42
C TYR A 137 -22.58 -11.66 5.73
N HIS A 138 -21.61 -12.32 6.37
CA HIS A 138 -20.98 -13.50 5.78
C HIS A 138 -21.89 -14.71 5.92
N PHE A 139 -21.96 -15.48 4.84
CA PHE A 139 -22.63 -16.77 4.86
C PHE A 139 -21.68 -17.85 5.40
N LYS A 140 -22.22 -18.82 6.14
CA LYS A 140 -21.42 -19.92 6.69
C LYS A 140 -21.20 -21.01 5.64
N ILE A 141 -20.04 -21.66 5.70
CA ILE A 141 -19.78 -22.86 4.89
C ILE A 141 -20.80 -23.95 5.28
N GLY A 142 -21.45 -24.55 4.28
CA GLY A 142 -22.55 -25.50 4.46
C GLY A 142 -23.95 -24.86 4.58
N GLU A 143 -24.06 -23.53 4.60
CA GLU A 143 -25.35 -22.84 4.63
C GLU A 143 -26.09 -22.96 3.29
N ILE A 144 -27.40 -23.21 3.35
CA ILE A 144 -28.28 -23.24 2.17
C ILE A 144 -28.70 -21.80 1.84
N VAL A 145 -28.33 -21.35 0.65
CA VAL A 145 -28.60 -20.00 0.15
C VAL A 145 -29.37 -20.06 -1.16
N LYS A 146 -30.08 -18.98 -1.49
CA LYS A 146 -30.74 -18.79 -2.78
C LYS A 146 -29.79 -18.03 -3.70
N PHE A 147 -29.36 -18.69 -4.76
CA PHE A 147 -28.54 -18.13 -5.83
C PHE A 147 -29.41 -17.57 -6.96
N ARG A 148 -29.06 -16.38 -7.45
CA ARG A 148 -29.74 -15.73 -8.57
C ARG A 148 -28.72 -15.14 -9.54
N LEU A 149 -28.78 -15.55 -10.81
CA LEU A 149 -27.87 -15.04 -11.85
C LEU A 149 -28.11 -13.56 -12.14
N ASN A 150 -29.34 -13.19 -12.48
CA ASN A 150 -29.78 -11.84 -12.79
C ASN A 150 -31.09 -11.50 -12.05
N LYS A 151 -31.42 -10.20 -11.92
CA LYS A 151 -32.71 -9.72 -11.34
C LYS A 151 -33.99 -10.22 -12.05
N SER A 152 -33.86 -10.96 -13.15
CA SER A 152 -34.97 -11.60 -13.87
C SER A 152 -34.98 -13.13 -13.77
N SER A 153 -33.89 -13.75 -13.31
CA SER A 153 -33.80 -15.21 -13.19
C SER A 153 -34.52 -15.70 -11.93
N GLU A 154 -35.03 -16.93 -11.94
CA GLU A 154 -35.59 -17.55 -10.75
C GLU A 154 -34.47 -17.92 -9.76
N PRO A 155 -34.70 -17.77 -8.44
CA PRO A 155 -33.73 -18.15 -7.44
C PRO A 155 -33.62 -19.68 -7.33
N VAL A 156 -32.39 -20.19 -7.47
CA VAL A 156 -32.08 -21.62 -7.33
C VAL A 156 -31.43 -21.86 -5.96
N THR A 157 -31.76 -22.96 -5.30
CA THR A 157 -31.12 -23.34 -4.04
C THR A 157 -29.70 -23.82 -4.28
N ALA A 158 -28.75 -23.29 -3.53
CA ALA A 158 -27.34 -23.65 -3.59
C ALA A 158 -26.78 -23.81 -2.18
N VAL A 159 -25.75 -24.63 -2.03
CA VAL A 159 -25.03 -24.83 -0.75
C VAL A 159 -23.67 -24.18 -0.86
N ILE A 160 -23.24 -23.42 0.14
CA ILE A 160 -21.91 -22.82 0.15
C ILE A 160 -20.86 -23.87 0.47
N VAL A 161 -19.92 -24.07 -0.44
CA VAL A 161 -18.82 -25.04 -0.31
C VAL A 161 -17.59 -24.35 0.30
N SER A 162 -17.26 -23.16 -0.16
CA SER A 162 -16.13 -22.38 0.35
C SER A 162 -16.29 -20.88 0.05
N SER A 163 -15.53 -20.05 0.74
CA SER A 163 -15.45 -18.59 0.51
C SER A 163 -14.08 -18.21 -0.03
N LYS A 164 -14.05 -17.38 -1.07
CA LYS A 164 -12.83 -16.88 -1.72
C LYS A 164 -12.74 -15.37 -1.50
N GLY A 165 -12.28 -14.97 -0.32
CA GLY A 165 -12.34 -13.59 0.16
C GLY A 165 -13.72 -13.22 0.71
N ASP A 166 -13.95 -11.92 0.93
CA ASP A 166 -15.12 -11.44 1.68
C ASP A 166 -16.44 -11.54 0.89
N ASN A 167 -16.36 -11.38 -0.44
CA ASN A 167 -17.55 -11.19 -1.28
C ASN A 167 -17.75 -12.25 -2.35
N ILE A 168 -16.87 -13.26 -2.45
CA ILE A 168 -16.96 -14.31 -3.46
C ILE A 168 -17.08 -15.65 -2.76
N TYR A 169 -18.05 -16.45 -3.20
CA TYR A 169 -18.35 -17.76 -2.66
C TYR A 169 -18.34 -18.79 -3.77
N ILE A 170 -17.94 -20.02 -3.44
CA ILE A 170 -18.14 -21.19 -4.28
C ILE A 170 -19.38 -21.90 -3.77
N VAL A 171 -20.40 -22.00 -4.62
CA VAL A 171 -21.67 -22.65 -4.28
C VAL A 171 -21.86 -23.89 -5.15
N SER A 172 -22.40 -24.95 -4.55
CA SER A 172 -22.81 -26.16 -5.26
C SER A 172 -24.29 -26.06 -5.63
N ILE A 173 -24.57 -26.09 -6.94
CA ILE A 173 -25.92 -26.08 -7.52
C ILE A 173 -26.09 -27.43 -8.20
N HIS A 174 -26.97 -28.28 -7.66
CA HIS A 174 -27.22 -29.63 -8.18
C HIS A 174 -25.94 -30.46 -8.44
N GLY A 175 -24.93 -30.30 -7.57
CA GLY A 175 -23.65 -31.02 -7.68
C GLY A 175 -22.59 -30.35 -8.56
N VAL A 176 -22.90 -29.22 -9.19
CA VAL A 176 -21.94 -28.42 -9.96
C VAL A 176 -21.48 -27.23 -9.12
N GLU A 177 -20.17 -27.09 -8.94
CA GLU A 177 -19.57 -25.95 -8.23
C GLU A 177 -19.49 -24.72 -9.13
N LYS A 178 -19.86 -23.55 -8.58
CA LYS A 178 -19.84 -22.29 -9.30
C LYS A 178 -19.35 -21.15 -8.41
N GLU A 179 -18.47 -20.31 -8.95
CA GLU A 179 -18.01 -19.07 -8.31
C GLU A 179 -19.08 -17.97 -8.49
N VAL A 180 -19.51 -17.39 -7.38
CA VAL A 180 -20.62 -16.43 -7.32
C VAL A 180 -20.30 -15.27 -6.39
N HIS A 181 -20.82 -14.09 -6.69
CA HIS A 181 -20.64 -12.91 -5.85
C HIS A 181 -21.71 -12.84 -4.75
N HIS A 182 -21.40 -12.25 -3.58
CA HIS A 182 -22.31 -12.08 -2.44
C HIS A 182 -23.69 -11.51 -2.86
N ASN A 183 -23.72 -10.52 -3.75
CA ASN A 183 -24.94 -9.90 -4.27
C ASN A 183 -25.88 -10.85 -5.06
N GLN A 184 -25.37 -12.00 -5.50
CA GLN A 184 -26.14 -13.04 -6.18
C GLN A 184 -26.73 -14.06 -5.20
N LEU A 185 -26.43 -13.92 -3.91
CA LEU A 185 -26.84 -14.83 -2.85
C LEU A 185 -27.82 -14.14 -1.90
N SER A 186 -28.77 -14.91 -1.38
CA SER A 186 -29.69 -14.48 -0.34
C SER A 186 -29.95 -15.62 0.65
N ARG A 187 -30.12 -15.31 1.94
CA ARG A 187 -30.44 -16.33 2.94
C ARG A 187 -31.79 -16.97 2.60
N ALA A 188 -31.86 -18.30 2.70
CA ALA A 188 -33.08 -19.04 2.37
C ALA A 188 -34.23 -18.73 3.36
N GLY A 189 -33.91 -18.27 4.57
CA GLY A 189 -34.85 -17.75 5.57
C GLY A 189 -35.18 -16.28 5.32
N GLY A 190 -36.47 -15.98 5.18
CA GLY A 190 -36.96 -14.62 5.07
C GLY A 190 -36.54 -13.77 6.27
N ARG A 191 -36.45 -12.47 6.03
CA ARG A 191 -36.38 -11.41 7.04
C ARG A 191 -37.46 -11.69 8.10
N VAL A 192 -37.07 -12.13 9.29
CA VAL A 192 -37.91 -11.93 10.47
C VAL A 192 -37.79 -10.43 10.77
N LEU A 193 -38.92 -9.75 10.72
CA LEU A 193 -39.07 -8.34 11.08
C LEU A 193 -38.64 -8.11 12.53
#